data_AF-A0A3C0GGR9-F1
#
_entry.id   AF-A0A3C0GGR9-F1
#
_cell.length_a   1.000
_cell.length_b   1.000
_cell.length_c   1.000
_cell.angle_alpha   90.00
_cell.angle_beta   90.00
_cell.angle_gamma   90.00
#
_symmetry.space_group_name_H-M   'P 1'
#
loop_
_entity.id
_entity.type
_entity.pdbx_description
1 polymer ?
#
loop_
_entity_poly.entity_id
_entity_poly.type
_entity_poly.pdbx_seq_one_letter_code
_entity_poly.pdbx_strand_id
1 'polypeptide(L)'
;GLFSSSVNGYVAYFDYVSASSVVPQLTQSLYQPTTKLNILTNEPITSSANTLGYPSTTPVAEYLNDTLIDYHQIGDFITSSADYFNLLMTRRNGSHGWTWKRMRIQEHPILVNEKQNNKVSRADIENNEAITKYDLPPVSVRGRPVQINFESGGNTQTILATHNNEKIYFNSTELNNLFGYPDETTVTPSDQIISILRDGPYILNWVMYCENIFPSIKNDFISKSRVKTNYDNRFWRDSNIDRVAVGNLLSNSFGVNQPAVSQSSWPLDAQIDFLTRSGAPNVGVGGDVQANIRSGSAGELQNNYFMIHSGVAHDTPTLSKTLKAAALYSRKHCLGTPKSVVAPTGPFINETGSVELGLVPFNPGVQIDVFGGEALWEAGDQAGIITTRVSLADSPTRNNLSDPAFEATASSPWYNDYETYNEDLLLLARGFSIVPEFRISEHIEDYVTYGISSKNKTNTFEIPETTIDSSNESFYVDYSNSEFLHDFLKIRKESLLDAKEIRLVCSAAIRLNPYKGFYPAQRTLDLVSQFSRSYGAGFDASIQPNSVNTKKYTG
;
A
#
# COMPACT_ATOMS: atom_id res chain seq x y z
N GLY A 1 16.33 -47.92 -2.46
CA GLY A 1 15.70 -48.90 -1.56
C GLY A 1 14.21 -48.66 -1.54
N LEU A 2 13.41 -49.64 -1.95
CA LEU A 2 11.95 -49.57 -2.10
C LEU A 2 11.26 -48.95 -0.86
N PHE A 3 10.20 -48.16 -1.07
CA PHE A 3 9.28 -47.74 0.00
C PHE A 3 7.82 -48.03 -0.39
N SER A 4 6.95 -48.12 0.61
CA SER A 4 5.51 -48.34 0.47
C SER A 4 4.76 -47.52 1.54
N SER A 5 3.83 -46.66 1.12
CA SER A 5 2.85 -46.00 2.00
C SER A 5 1.40 -46.06 1.50
N SER A 6 1.08 -46.90 0.51
CA SER A 6 -0.31 -47.10 0.07
C SER A 6 -0.51 -48.44 -0.65
N VAL A 7 -1.78 -48.84 -0.78
CA VAL A 7 -2.41 -50.12 -1.19
C VAL A 7 -1.77 -50.90 -2.35
N ASN A 8 -0.84 -50.31 -3.11
CA ASN A 8 -0.27 -50.86 -4.34
C ASN A 8 1.13 -51.49 -4.18
N GLY A 9 1.68 -51.60 -2.97
CA GLY A 9 2.92 -52.35 -2.70
C GLY A 9 4.23 -51.56 -2.89
N TYR A 10 5.36 -52.28 -2.94
CA TYR A 10 6.72 -51.71 -2.96
C TYR A 10 7.08 -51.15 -4.34
N VAL A 11 7.32 -49.84 -4.43
CA VAL A 11 7.74 -49.15 -5.67
C VAL A 11 9.20 -48.72 -5.57
N ALA A 12 9.95 -48.88 -6.67
CA ALA A 12 11.38 -48.59 -6.76
C ALA A 12 11.69 -47.14 -6.36
N TYR A 13 12.62 -47.00 -5.41
CA TYR A 13 13.13 -45.70 -4.92
C TYR A 13 13.80 -44.86 -6.02
N PHE A 14 14.34 -45.56 -7.02
CA PHE A 14 14.86 -45.06 -8.28
C PHE A 14 14.76 -46.20 -9.28
N ASP A 15 14.47 -45.87 -10.54
CA ASP A 15 15.31 -46.37 -11.62
C ASP A 15 16.37 -45.27 -11.82
N TYR A 16 17.62 -45.52 -11.46
CA TYR A 16 18.68 -44.51 -11.61
C TYR A 16 18.99 -44.40 -13.09
N VAL A 17 18.29 -43.51 -13.79
CA VAL A 17 18.57 -43.28 -15.19
C VAL A 17 19.36 -42.00 -15.30
N SER A 18 20.62 -42.11 -15.70
CA SER A 18 21.31 -41.02 -16.36
C SER A 18 20.43 -40.51 -17.51
N ALA A 19 19.87 -39.32 -17.34
CA ALA A 19 19.42 -38.42 -18.41
C ALA A 19 18.32 -38.85 -19.42
N SER A 20 17.71 -40.05 -19.44
CA SER A 20 16.91 -40.41 -20.65
C SER A 20 15.51 -41.05 -20.55
N SER A 21 14.90 -41.36 -19.40
CA SER A 21 13.77 -42.33 -19.44
C SER A 21 12.51 -42.05 -18.63
N VAL A 22 12.14 -40.80 -18.30
CA VAL A 22 10.78 -40.53 -17.78
C VAL A 22 10.26 -39.15 -18.21
N VAL A 23 10.17 -38.93 -19.52
CA VAL A 23 9.27 -37.92 -20.10
C VAL A 23 8.99 -38.30 -21.56
N PRO A 24 7.78 -38.03 -22.11
CA PRO A 24 7.52 -38.20 -23.53
C PRO A 24 8.62 -37.56 -24.39
N GLN A 25 8.81 -38.03 -25.63
CA GLN A 25 9.86 -37.57 -26.55
C GLN A 25 9.88 -36.04 -26.79
N LEU A 26 8.84 -35.32 -26.38
CA LEU A 26 8.68 -33.86 -26.43
C LEU A 26 9.25 -33.09 -25.21
N THR A 27 9.50 -33.76 -24.08
CA THR A 27 9.93 -33.11 -22.81
C THR A 27 11.28 -33.64 -22.29
N GLN A 28 12.00 -34.39 -23.12
CA GLN A 28 13.30 -35.01 -22.85
C GLN A 28 14.43 -34.02 -22.44
N SER A 29 14.18 -32.71 -22.50
CA SER A 29 15.11 -31.64 -22.12
C SER A 29 14.81 -30.97 -20.78
N LEU A 30 13.67 -31.25 -20.12
CA LEU A 30 13.28 -30.60 -18.88
C LEU A 30 13.69 -31.43 -17.67
N TYR A 31 14.76 -31.01 -17.00
CA TYR A 31 15.30 -31.68 -15.81
C TYR A 31 15.03 -30.84 -14.57
N GLN A 32 14.64 -31.48 -13.46
CA GLN A 32 14.68 -30.82 -12.16
C GLN A 32 16.15 -30.54 -11.83
N PRO A 33 16.56 -29.26 -11.85
CA PRO A 33 17.96 -28.97 -11.62
C PRO A 33 18.24 -29.14 -10.12
N THR A 34 19.47 -29.49 -9.80
CA THR A 34 19.93 -29.42 -8.40
C THR A 34 20.31 -27.99 -7.99
N THR A 35 19.97 -27.01 -8.83
CA THR A 35 20.24 -25.58 -8.64
C THR A 35 18.92 -24.86 -8.32
N LYS A 36 19.00 -23.56 -8.02
CA LYS A 36 17.95 -22.73 -7.38
C LYS A 36 16.67 -22.47 -8.22
N LEU A 37 16.47 -23.14 -9.35
CA LEU A 37 15.36 -22.86 -10.24
C LEU A 37 14.12 -23.67 -9.83
N ASN A 38 12.99 -22.98 -9.69
CA ASN A 38 11.69 -23.59 -9.43
C ASN A 38 11.11 -24.15 -10.73
N ILE A 39 11.66 -25.26 -11.24
CA ILE A 39 11.17 -25.87 -12.48
C ILE A 39 9.99 -26.80 -12.20
N LEU A 40 10.21 -27.97 -11.59
CA LEU A 40 9.14 -28.92 -11.26
C LEU A 40 8.67 -28.80 -9.82
N THR A 41 9.51 -28.23 -8.96
CA THR A 41 9.20 -28.04 -7.53
C THR A 41 9.35 -26.61 -7.08
N ASN A 42 8.47 -26.20 -6.18
CA ASN A 42 8.53 -24.98 -5.39
C ASN A 42 9.00 -25.33 -3.98
N GLU A 43 10.11 -24.73 -3.54
CA GLU A 43 10.56 -24.82 -2.16
C GLU A 43 10.62 -23.41 -1.58
N PRO A 44 9.60 -23.00 -0.81
CA PRO A 44 9.60 -21.69 -0.20
C PRO A 44 10.60 -21.64 0.95
N ILE A 45 11.05 -20.44 1.26
CA ILE A 45 11.87 -20.17 2.43
C ILE A 45 10.99 -19.41 3.42
N THR A 46 10.86 -19.93 4.63
CA THR A 46 10.28 -19.16 5.72
C THR A 46 11.38 -18.27 6.30
N SER A 47 11.51 -17.08 5.74
CA SER A 47 12.60 -16.15 6.05
C SER A 47 12.61 -15.68 7.50
N SER A 48 11.50 -15.80 8.24
CA SER A 48 11.40 -15.47 9.68
C SER A 48 12.00 -16.54 10.59
N ALA A 49 11.91 -17.81 10.22
CA ALA A 49 12.46 -18.94 10.98
C ALA A 49 13.77 -19.48 10.38
N ASN A 50 14.19 -18.99 9.19
CA ASN A 50 15.27 -19.58 8.40
C ASN A 50 15.07 -21.09 8.19
N THR A 51 13.82 -21.49 7.92
CA THR A 51 13.46 -22.86 7.60
C THR A 51 13.14 -23.00 6.11
N LEU A 52 13.48 -24.15 5.54
CA LEU A 52 13.18 -24.50 4.15
C LEU A 52 11.90 -25.34 4.09
N GLY A 53 10.99 -24.95 3.21
CA GLY A 53 9.72 -25.61 2.97
C GLY A 53 8.52 -24.90 3.59
N TYR A 54 7.35 -25.42 3.24
CA TYR A 54 6.05 -24.99 3.76
C TYR A 54 5.83 -25.46 5.22
N PRO A 55 4.93 -24.80 5.97
CA PRO A 55 4.45 -25.28 7.26
C PRO A 55 3.90 -26.72 7.16
N SER A 56 4.01 -27.50 8.24
CA SER A 56 3.57 -28.91 8.30
C SER A 56 2.08 -29.13 8.02
N THR A 57 1.27 -28.07 8.10
CA THR A 57 -0.17 -28.06 7.79
C THR A 57 -0.46 -27.94 6.29
N THR A 58 0.54 -27.62 5.47
CA THR A 58 0.36 -27.38 4.03
C THR A 58 0.35 -28.70 3.28
N PRO A 59 -0.61 -28.92 2.36
CA PRO A 59 -0.63 -30.11 1.54
C PRO A 59 0.65 -30.27 0.72
N VAL A 60 1.05 -31.52 0.53
CA VAL A 60 2.26 -31.88 -0.23
C VAL A 60 2.22 -31.40 -1.69
N ALA A 61 1.02 -31.30 -2.27
CA ALA A 61 0.82 -30.85 -3.64
C ALA A 61 1.35 -29.43 -3.92
N GLU A 62 1.34 -28.53 -2.92
CA GLU A 62 1.78 -27.13 -3.05
C GLU A 62 3.28 -26.98 -3.37
N TYR A 63 4.06 -28.03 -3.16
CA TYR A 63 5.47 -28.02 -3.54
C TYR A 63 5.70 -28.37 -5.01
N LEU A 64 4.69 -28.72 -5.78
CA LEU A 64 4.79 -28.84 -7.23
C LEU A 64 4.60 -27.47 -7.87
N ASN A 65 5.33 -27.21 -8.96
CA ASN A 65 5.14 -25.97 -9.72
C ASN A 65 4.07 -26.15 -10.79
N ASP A 66 2.81 -26.04 -10.38
CA ASP A 66 1.65 -26.25 -11.26
C ASP A 66 1.70 -25.37 -12.50
N THR A 67 2.20 -24.13 -12.42
CA THR A 67 2.31 -23.23 -13.58
C THR A 67 3.17 -23.82 -14.71
N LEU A 68 4.36 -24.33 -14.38
CA LEU A 68 5.25 -24.94 -15.39
C LEU A 68 4.83 -26.36 -15.74
N ILE A 69 4.27 -27.11 -14.79
CA ILE A 69 3.76 -28.46 -14.99
C ILE A 69 2.57 -28.46 -15.97
N ASP A 70 1.63 -27.52 -15.79
CA ASP A 70 0.47 -27.35 -16.65
C ASP A 70 0.87 -26.82 -18.03
N TYR A 71 1.78 -25.84 -18.07
CA TYR A 71 2.30 -25.30 -19.33
C TYR A 71 2.97 -26.40 -20.18
N HIS A 72 3.73 -27.30 -19.54
CA HIS A 72 4.38 -28.42 -20.20
C HIS A 72 3.53 -29.69 -20.30
N GLN A 73 2.30 -29.67 -19.77
CA GLN A 73 1.35 -30.79 -19.78
C GLN A 73 1.94 -32.10 -19.20
N ILE A 74 2.71 -31.99 -18.12
CA ILE A 74 3.39 -33.13 -17.47
C ILE A 74 2.74 -33.57 -16.15
N GLY A 75 1.61 -32.99 -15.77
CA GLY A 75 0.93 -33.26 -14.50
C GLY A 75 0.54 -34.73 -14.29
N ASP A 76 0.11 -35.41 -15.35
CA ASP A 76 -0.29 -36.83 -15.30
C ASP A 76 0.89 -37.78 -15.05
N PHE A 77 2.12 -37.32 -15.21
CA PHE A 77 3.35 -38.11 -15.02
C PHE A 77 3.99 -37.92 -13.65
N ILE A 78 3.60 -36.88 -12.90
CA ILE A 78 4.17 -36.57 -11.59
C ILE A 78 3.14 -36.96 -10.53
N THR A 79 3.39 -38.04 -9.80
CA THR A 79 2.51 -38.41 -8.69
C THR A 79 2.80 -37.57 -7.45
N SER A 80 1.75 -37.03 -6.84
CA SER A 80 1.82 -36.14 -5.67
C SER A 80 2.33 -36.79 -4.38
N SER A 81 2.58 -38.11 -4.38
CA SER A 81 3.00 -38.85 -3.19
C SER A 81 4.46 -39.33 -3.24
N ALA A 82 4.92 -39.94 -4.33
CA ALA A 82 6.27 -40.51 -4.42
C ALA A 82 7.26 -39.61 -5.18
N ASP A 83 6.84 -39.06 -6.32
CA ASP A 83 7.73 -38.30 -7.21
C ASP A 83 8.08 -36.94 -6.62
N TYR A 84 7.11 -36.28 -5.98
CA TYR A 84 7.32 -35.00 -5.30
C TYR A 84 8.49 -35.07 -4.29
N PHE A 85 8.46 -36.04 -3.36
CA PHE A 85 9.46 -36.12 -2.30
C PHE A 85 10.87 -36.29 -2.89
N ASN A 86 10.98 -37.06 -3.97
CA ASN A 86 12.24 -37.30 -4.67
C ASN A 86 12.74 -36.05 -5.41
N LEU A 87 11.84 -35.31 -6.06
CA LEU A 87 12.15 -34.04 -6.71
C LEU A 87 12.64 -33.00 -5.67
N LEU A 88 11.99 -32.93 -4.51
CA LEU A 88 12.40 -32.06 -3.41
C LEU A 88 13.77 -32.48 -2.85
N MET A 89 14.00 -33.76 -2.61
CA MET A 89 15.28 -34.24 -2.10
C MET A 89 16.43 -34.01 -3.10
N THR A 90 16.15 -34.04 -4.39
CA THR A 90 17.12 -33.67 -5.44
C THR A 90 17.51 -32.20 -5.35
N ARG A 91 16.54 -31.32 -5.09
CA ARG A 91 16.75 -29.89 -4.85
C ARG A 91 17.53 -29.62 -3.56
N ARG A 92 17.27 -30.38 -2.49
CA ARG A 92 17.98 -30.32 -1.20
C ARG A 92 19.36 -30.98 -1.21
N ASN A 93 19.87 -31.39 -2.38
CA ASN A 93 21.14 -32.10 -2.54
C ASN A 93 21.23 -33.46 -1.83
N GLY A 94 20.10 -34.12 -1.54
CA GLY A 94 20.08 -35.46 -0.93
C GLY A 94 20.39 -36.59 -1.89
N SER A 95 20.17 -36.40 -3.20
CA SER A 95 20.26 -37.49 -4.18
C SER A 95 21.68 -37.89 -4.60
N HIS A 96 22.68 -37.02 -4.46
CA HIS A 96 24.05 -37.27 -4.94
C HIS A 96 25.12 -37.12 -3.84
N GLY A 97 24.69 -36.98 -2.58
CA GLY A 97 25.58 -36.91 -1.42
C GLY A 97 26.63 -35.77 -1.47
N TRP A 98 27.72 -35.99 -0.75
CA TRP A 98 28.82 -35.04 -0.54
C TRP A 98 29.75 -34.94 -1.77
N THR A 99 29.48 -34.01 -2.68
CA THR A 99 30.27 -33.78 -3.92
C THR A 99 30.86 -32.36 -3.98
N TRP A 100 31.20 -31.85 -5.18
CA TRP A 100 31.71 -30.49 -5.43
C TRP A 100 30.79 -29.38 -4.90
N LYS A 101 29.52 -29.67 -4.64
CA LYS A 101 28.54 -28.75 -4.05
C LYS A 101 28.90 -28.27 -2.64
N ARG A 102 29.79 -28.97 -1.92
CA ARG A 102 30.34 -28.50 -0.63
C ARG A 102 31.07 -27.16 -0.77
N MET A 103 31.70 -26.90 -1.90
CA MET A 103 32.40 -25.63 -2.13
C MET A 103 31.43 -24.47 -2.41
N ARG A 104 30.12 -24.75 -2.53
CA ARG A 104 29.07 -23.79 -2.84
C ARG A 104 28.07 -23.61 -1.70
N ILE A 105 28.50 -23.77 -0.44
CA ILE A 105 27.64 -23.52 0.74
C ILE A 105 27.05 -22.09 0.71
N GLN A 106 27.79 -21.13 0.13
CA GLN A 106 27.32 -19.75 -0.08
C GLN A 106 26.08 -19.62 -0.98
N GLU A 107 25.72 -20.68 -1.71
CA GLU A 107 24.55 -20.77 -2.57
C GLU A 107 23.33 -21.38 -1.85
N HIS A 108 23.40 -21.62 -0.54
CA HIS A 108 22.26 -22.09 0.23
C HIS A 108 21.06 -21.11 0.08
N PRO A 109 19.82 -21.57 -0.14
CA PRO A 109 18.69 -20.68 -0.42
C PRO A 109 18.49 -19.59 0.64
N ILE A 110 18.69 -19.92 1.92
CA ILE A 110 18.63 -18.95 3.03
C ILE A 110 19.69 -17.84 2.87
N LEU A 111 20.96 -18.20 2.63
CA LEU A 111 22.05 -17.23 2.48
C LEU A 111 21.87 -16.35 1.24
N VAL A 112 21.25 -16.89 0.19
CA VAL A 112 20.92 -16.13 -1.02
C VAL A 112 19.82 -15.13 -0.73
N ASN A 113 18.76 -15.55 -0.03
CA ASN A 113 17.69 -14.66 0.41
C ASN A 113 18.22 -13.57 1.36
N GLU A 114 19.13 -13.93 2.27
CA GLU A 114 19.81 -12.98 3.15
C GLU A 114 20.64 -11.96 2.37
N LYS A 115 21.43 -12.39 1.38
CA LYS A 115 22.17 -11.49 0.48
C LYS A 115 21.25 -10.58 -0.33
N GLN A 116 20.15 -11.12 -0.87
CA GLN A 116 19.19 -10.33 -1.65
C GLN A 116 18.50 -9.25 -0.82
N ASN A 117 18.27 -9.53 0.47
CA ASN A 117 17.62 -8.60 1.38
C ASN A 117 18.62 -7.80 2.25
N ASN A 118 19.93 -7.91 1.98
CA ASN A 118 21.00 -7.33 2.81
C ASN A 118 20.82 -7.61 4.30
N LYS A 119 20.64 -8.88 4.67
CA LYS A 119 20.51 -9.31 6.06
C LYS A 119 21.59 -10.32 6.41
N VAL A 120 21.91 -10.43 7.69
CA VAL A 120 22.72 -11.51 8.23
C VAL A 120 21.99 -12.12 9.42
N SER A 121 21.94 -13.45 9.46
CA SER A 121 21.43 -14.17 10.63
C SER A 121 22.55 -14.73 11.47
N ARG A 122 22.30 -14.80 12.78
CA ARG A 122 23.16 -15.46 13.75
C ARG A 122 22.29 -16.39 14.59
N ALA A 123 22.68 -17.65 14.66
CA ALA A 123 22.16 -18.58 15.65
C ALA A 123 22.90 -18.36 16.97
N ASP A 124 22.16 -18.12 18.05
CA ASP A 124 22.70 -18.11 19.39
C ASP A 124 22.76 -19.54 19.93
N ILE A 125 23.98 -20.05 20.10
CA ILE A 125 24.24 -21.43 20.54
C ILE A 125 23.78 -21.64 21.99
N GLU A 126 23.79 -20.59 22.82
CA GLU A 126 23.47 -20.69 24.24
C GLU A 126 21.96 -20.60 24.52
N ASN A 127 21.21 -19.90 23.66
CA ASN A 127 19.76 -19.71 23.78
C ASN A 127 18.97 -20.62 22.84
N ASN A 128 19.19 -21.93 22.92
CA ASN A 128 18.40 -22.94 22.19
C ASN A 128 18.34 -22.69 20.66
N GLU A 129 19.45 -22.25 20.07
CA GLU A 129 19.58 -21.93 18.64
C GLU A 129 18.66 -20.80 18.16
N ALA A 130 18.26 -19.88 19.05
CA ALA A 130 17.47 -18.72 18.67
C ALA A 130 18.19 -17.90 17.58
N ILE A 131 17.51 -17.69 16.46
CA ILE A 131 18.09 -16.99 15.31
C ILE A 131 17.77 -15.50 15.42
N THR A 132 18.82 -14.70 15.64
CA THR A 132 18.75 -13.23 15.57
C THR A 132 19.11 -12.77 14.16
N LYS A 133 18.46 -11.72 13.66
CA LYS A 133 18.70 -11.17 12.32
C LYS A 133 19.03 -9.70 12.39
N TYR A 134 20.03 -9.31 11.60
CA TYR A 134 20.49 -7.94 11.51
C TYR A 134 20.36 -7.48 10.06
N ASP A 135 19.80 -6.29 9.87
CA ASP A 135 19.79 -5.62 8.57
C ASP A 135 21.18 -4.98 8.34
N LEU A 136 21.71 -5.06 7.13
CA LEU A 136 23.03 -4.55 6.75
C LEU A 136 22.86 -3.52 5.61
N PRO A 137 22.39 -2.30 5.90
CA PRO A 137 22.27 -1.28 4.87
C PRO A 137 23.66 -1.00 4.24
N PRO A 138 23.81 -1.05 2.91
CA PRO A 138 25.12 -0.97 2.26
C PRO A 138 25.68 0.46 2.21
N VAL A 139 24.86 1.47 2.52
CA VAL A 139 25.20 2.89 2.38
C VAL A 139 24.67 3.64 3.60
N SER A 140 25.46 4.62 4.07
CA SER A 140 25.02 5.63 5.02
C SER A 140 25.50 7.02 4.57
N VAL A 141 24.69 8.05 4.79
CA VAL A 141 25.01 9.46 4.45
C VAL A 141 25.24 10.32 5.69
N ARG A 142 25.45 9.68 6.85
CA ARG A 142 25.62 10.33 8.15
C ARG A 142 26.99 10.97 8.34
N GLY A 143 27.97 10.60 7.52
CA GLY A 143 29.30 11.19 7.54
C GLY A 143 29.24 12.71 7.40
N ARG A 144 29.76 13.42 8.41
CA ARG A 144 29.90 14.88 8.44
C ARG A 144 31.32 15.24 8.88
N PRO A 145 32.01 16.14 8.18
CA PRO A 145 33.34 16.57 8.57
C PRO A 145 33.27 17.61 9.70
N VAL A 146 34.34 17.70 10.48
CA VAL A 146 34.51 18.69 11.55
C VAL A 146 35.29 19.88 11.02
N GLN A 147 34.84 21.09 11.33
CA GLN A 147 35.58 22.30 11.01
C GLN A 147 36.30 22.81 12.25
N ILE A 148 37.59 23.03 12.12
CA ILE A 148 38.47 23.44 13.22
C ILE A 148 39.12 24.75 12.81
N ASN A 149 38.92 25.80 13.59
CA ASN A 149 39.52 27.11 13.36
C ASN A 149 40.57 27.43 14.41
N PHE A 150 41.75 27.83 13.94
CA PHE A 150 42.88 28.17 14.80
C PHE A 150 43.69 29.32 14.22
N GLU A 151 44.53 29.91 15.06
CA GLU A 151 45.48 30.94 14.70
C GLU A 151 46.91 30.40 14.69
N SER A 152 47.66 30.74 13.64
CA SER A 152 49.09 30.48 13.52
C SER A 152 49.81 31.71 12.99
N GLY A 153 50.76 32.24 13.77
CA GLY A 153 51.59 33.38 13.36
C GLY A 153 50.79 34.64 13.02
N GLY A 154 49.67 34.89 13.71
CA GLY A 154 48.80 36.06 13.47
C GLY A 154 47.77 35.88 12.35
N ASN A 155 47.75 34.73 11.67
CA ASN A 155 46.77 34.42 10.63
C ASN A 155 45.77 33.37 11.12
N THR A 156 44.48 33.64 10.92
CA THR A 156 43.40 32.68 11.20
C THR A 156 43.20 31.73 10.04
N GLN A 157 43.12 30.43 10.31
CA GLN A 157 42.89 29.37 9.32
C GLN A 157 41.80 28.42 9.79
N THR A 158 41.04 27.86 8.85
CA THR A 158 40.04 26.81 9.11
C THR A 158 40.42 25.56 8.34
N ILE A 159 40.53 24.44 9.05
CA ILE A 159 40.76 23.12 8.45
C ILE A 159 39.47 22.30 8.57
N LEU A 160 39.20 21.52 7.53
CA LEU A 160 38.12 20.55 7.49
C LEU A 160 38.73 19.15 7.64
N ALA A 161 38.33 18.42 8.68
CA ALA A 161 38.89 17.11 9.03
C ALA A 161 37.82 16.02 9.09
N THR A 162 38.22 14.78 8.80
CA THR A 162 37.37 13.59 8.94
C THR A 162 37.19 13.25 10.42
N HIS A 163 35.99 12.76 10.76
CA HIS A 163 35.61 12.36 12.12
C HIS A 163 34.58 11.24 12.08
N ASN A 164 33.29 11.59 12.03
CA ASN A 164 32.18 10.65 12.17
C ASN A 164 32.20 9.57 11.06
N ASN A 165 32.65 9.91 9.84
CA ASN A 165 32.79 8.97 8.73
C ASN A 165 33.70 7.76 9.04
N GLU A 166 34.64 7.87 9.98
CA GLU A 166 35.52 6.77 10.40
C GLU A 166 34.95 5.95 11.57
N LYS A 167 33.83 6.40 12.15
CA LYS A 167 33.13 5.77 13.27
C LYS A 167 31.80 5.10 12.86
N ILE A 168 31.46 5.12 11.56
CA ILE A 168 30.25 4.46 11.06
C ILE A 168 30.57 2.98 10.81
N TYR A 169 30.10 2.11 11.72
CA TYR A 169 30.17 0.65 11.60
C TYR A 169 28.80 0.07 11.19
N PHE A 170 28.39 -1.06 11.77
CA PHE A 170 27.06 -1.61 11.54
C PHE A 170 25.99 -0.72 12.16
N ASN A 171 24.79 -0.77 11.58
CA ASN A 171 23.58 -0.11 12.07
C ASN A 171 23.02 -0.70 13.37
N SER A 172 23.57 -1.82 13.85
CA SER A 172 23.18 -2.43 15.11
C SER A 172 24.35 -2.40 16.07
N THR A 173 24.15 -1.76 17.23
CA THR A 173 25.12 -1.74 18.32
C THR A 173 25.42 -3.15 18.83
N GLU A 174 24.43 -4.05 18.84
CA GLU A 174 24.62 -5.45 19.23
C GLU A 174 25.62 -6.16 18.30
N LEU A 175 25.55 -5.87 17.00
CA LEU A 175 26.44 -6.45 16.01
C LEU A 175 27.85 -5.85 16.12
N ASN A 176 27.97 -4.54 16.35
CA ASN A 176 29.27 -3.89 16.60
C ASN A 176 29.96 -4.47 17.84
N ASN A 177 29.21 -4.62 18.94
CA ASN A 177 29.71 -5.20 20.18
C ASN A 177 30.17 -6.66 19.98
N LEU A 178 29.46 -7.44 19.16
CA LEU A 178 29.83 -8.81 18.87
C LEU A 178 31.17 -8.94 18.12
N PHE A 179 31.41 -8.06 17.15
CA PHE A 179 32.68 -8.04 16.42
C PHE A 179 33.80 -7.30 17.16
N GLY A 180 33.51 -6.71 18.32
CA GLY A 180 34.48 -5.95 19.09
C GLY A 180 34.90 -4.65 18.41
N TYR A 181 33.97 -3.97 17.72
CA TYR A 181 34.17 -2.60 17.23
C TYR A 181 33.59 -1.61 18.25
N PRO A 182 34.38 -1.09 19.20
CA PRO A 182 33.92 -0.03 20.09
C PRO A 182 34.07 1.34 19.42
N ASP A 183 32.95 2.06 19.30
CA ASP A 183 32.88 3.42 18.74
C ASP A 183 33.82 4.42 19.46
N GLU A 184 34.09 4.20 20.75
CA GLU A 184 34.85 5.13 21.59
C GLU A 184 36.38 5.08 21.40
N THR A 185 36.93 3.98 20.89
CA THR A 185 38.40 3.81 20.80
C THR A 185 39.00 4.30 19.49
N THR A 186 38.16 4.61 18.51
CA THR A 186 38.61 5.03 17.19
C THR A 186 39.14 6.46 17.25
N VAL A 187 40.44 6.60 16.99
CA VAL A 187 41.12 7.90 16.89
C VAL A 187 40.96 8.40 15.46
N THR A 188 40.30 9.54 15.30
CA THR A 188 40.05 10.14 13.99
C THR A 188 41.08 11.25 13.68
N PRO A 189 41.28 11.62 12.41
CA PRO A 189 42.14 12.74 12.03
C PRO A 189 41.77 14.06 12.70
N SER A 190 40.48 14.34 12.95
CA SER A 190 40.10 15.53 13.71
C SER A 190 40.62 15.49 15.14
N ASP A 191 40.59 14.33 15.80
CA ASP A 191 41.05 14.16 17.19
C ASP A 191 42.58 14.40 17.25
N GLN A 192 43.30 13.90 16.24
CA GLN A 192 44.73 14.15 16.07
C GLN A 192 45.03 15.63 15.81
N ILE A 193 44.27 16.29 14.94
CA ILE A 193 44.46 17.72 14.66
C ILE A 193 44.16 18.57 15.91
N ILE A 194 43.08 18.28 16.63
CA ILE A 194 42.74 19.00 17.87
C ILE A 194 43.87 18.83 18.90
N SER A 195 44.42 17.62 19.06
CA SER A 195 45.54 17.40 19.99
C SER A 195 46.84 18.11 19.55
N ILE A 196 47.17 18.11 18.24
CA ILE A 196 48.32 18.86 17.71
C ILE A 196 48.15 20.38 17.92
N LEU A 197 46.96 20.91 17.66
CA LEU A 197 46.67 22.34 17.82
C LEU A 197 46.68 22.77 19.28
N ARG A 198 46.28 21.86 20.19
CA ARG A 198 46.32 22.10 21.63
C ARG A 198 47.75 22.08 22.18
N ASP A 199 48.56 21.11 21.77
CA ASP A 199 49.89 20.90 22.34
C ASP A 199 50.97 21.75 21.64
N GLY A 200 50.66 22.31 20.47
CA GLY A 200 51.54 23.18 19.69
C GLY A 200 51.41 24.69 20.00
N PRO A 201 52.17 25.55 19.31
CA PRO A 201 52.14 27.01 19.47
C PRO A 201 50.97 27.65 18.70
N TYR A 202 49.77 27.07 18.78
CA TYR A 202 48.57 27.53 18.06
C TYR A 202 47.48 27.95 19.05
N ILE A 203 46.60 28.87 18.65
CA ILE A 203 45.43 29.26 19.43
C ILE A 203 44.20 28.66 18.77
N LEU A 204 43.51 27.73 19.44
CA LEU A 204 42.26 27.15 18.96
C LEU A 204 41.11 28.14 19.23
N ASN A 205 40.42 28.60 18.18
CA ASN A 205 39.36 29.59 18.29
C ASN A 205 37.98 28.95 18.48
N TRP A 206 37.63 28.00 17.61
CA TRP A 206 36.38 27.27 17.67
C TRP A 206 36.46 25.93 16.93
N VAL A 207 35.65 24.98 17.38
CA VAL A 207 35.43 23.69 16.73
C VAL A 207 33.94 23.56 16.43
N MET A 208 33.60 23.34 15.17
CA MET A 208 32.23 23.13 14.73
C MET A 208 32.03 21.64 14.43
N TYR A 209 31.31 20.99 15.33
CA TYR A 209 30.88 19.59 15.22
C TYR A 209 29.41 19.54 14.78
N CYS A 210 29.07 18.61 13.89
CA CYS A 210 27.72 18.36 13.42
C CYS A 210 27.52 16.86 13.24
N GLU A 211 26.38 16.34 13.69
CA GLU A 211 25.99 14.95 13.49
C GLU A 211 24.53 14.83 13.08
N ASN A 212 24.21 13.74 12.37
CA ASN A 212 22.84 13.46 11.99
C ASN A 212 22.17 12.59 13.06
N ILE A 213 21.11 13.08 13.70
CA ILE A 213 20.40 12.35 14.76
C ILE A 213 19.14 11.62 14.26
N PHE A 214 18.61 11.97 13.09
CA PHE A 214 17.38 11.38 12.56
C PHE A 214 17.46 11.13 11.04
N PRO A 215 17.10 9.93 10.55
CA PRO A 215 16.72 8.73 11.30
C PRO A 215 17.88 8.20 12.18
N SER A 216 17.54 7.36 13.16
CA SER A 216 18.53 6.62 13.97
C SER A 216 19.40 5.70 13.10
N ILE A 217 20.59 5.30 13.58
CA ILE A 217 21.50 4.44 12.78
C ILE A 217 20.80 3.16 12.34
N LYS A 218 19.99 2.60 13.24
CA LYS A 218 19.21 1.40 13.04
C LYS A 218 18.26 1.51 11.86
N ASN A 219 17.69 2.69 11.60
CA ASN A 219 16.67 2.91 10.58
C ASN A 219 17.22 3.62 9.33
N ASP A 220 18.53 3.83 9.24
CA ASP A 220 19.16 4.48 8.09
C ASP A 220 19.08 3.57 6.85
N PHE A 221 18.60 4.13 5.74
CA PHE A 221 18.39 3.42 4.45
C PHE A 221 17.55 2.13 4.47
N ILE A 222 16.79 1.86 5.53
CA ILE A 222 15.88 0.70 5.58
C ILE A 222 14.58 1.01 4.84
N SER A 223 14.03 0.04 4.10
CA SER A 223 12.78 0.21 3.36
C SER A 223 11.61 0.64 4.25
N LYS A 224 11.52 0.11 5.47
CA LYS A 224 10.46 0.43 6.44
C LYS A 224 10.44 1.90 6.85
N SER A 225 11.60 2.57 6.95
CA SER A 225 11.68 3.98 7.36
C SER A 225 11.49 4.93 6.18
N ARG A 226 11.76 4.48 4.95
CA ARG A 226 11.74 5.32 3.73
C ARG A 226 10.46 5.18 2.91
N VAL A 227 9.73 4.07 3.06
CA VAL A 227 8.55 3.71 2.26
C VAL A 227 7.41 3.35 3.19
N LYS A 228 6.19 3.76 2.85
CA LYS A 228 4.97 3.27 3.51
C LYS A 228 4.74 1.82 3.09
N THR A 229 5.21 0.85 3.88
CA THR A 229 5.03 -0.58 3.59
C THR A 229 3.55 -0.93 3.65
N ASN A 230 3.07 -1.72 2.68
CA ASN A 230 1.64 -2.06 2.51
C ASN A 230 0.72 -0.84 2.33
N TYR A 231 1.26 0.26 1.79
CA TYR A 231 0.43 1.38 1.35
C TYR A 231 -0.48 0.91 0.20
N ASP A 232 -1.73 1.30 0.28
CA ASP A 232 -2.71 1.01 -0.74
C ASP A 232 -3.68 2.19 -0.92
N ASN A 233 -3.73 2.75 -2.12
CA ASN A 233 -4.76 3.74 -2.45
C ASN A 233 -6.12 3.04 -2.65
N ARG A 234 -6.92 3.06 -1.58
CA ARG A 234 -8.24 2.39 -1.54
C ARG A 234 -9.38 3.23 -2.08
N PHE A 235 -9.15 4.49 -2.41
CA PHE A 235 -10.22 5.44 -2.69
C PHE A 235 -10.24 5.91 -4.15
N TRP A 236 -9.29 5.44 -4.97
CA TRP A 236 -9.25 5.67 -6.41
C TRP A 236 -8.42 4.60 -7.13
N ARG A 237 -8.88 4.12 -8.30
CA ARG A 237 -8.10 3.30 -9.27
C ARG A 237 -8.31 3.78 -10.71
N ASP A 238 -7.49 3.34 -11.67
CA ASP A 238 -7.63 3.75 -13.08
C ASP A 238 -8.82 3.05 -13.75
N SER A 239 -8.90 1.73 -13.64
CA SER A 239 -9.96 0.91 -14.22
C SER A 239 -11.18 0.82 -13.30
N ASN A 240 -12.38 0.89 -13.87
CA ASN A 240 -13.64 0.70 -13.13
C ASN A 240 -13.70 -0.71 -12.48
N ILE A 241 -13.18 -1.74 -13.15
CA ILE A 241 -13.15 -3.11 -12.60
C ILE A 241 -12.36 -3.16 -11.29
N ASP A 242 -11.21 -2.49 -11.23
CA ASP A 242 -10.37 -2.43 -10.03
C ASP A 242 -11.04 -1.60 -8.93
N ARG A 243 -11.72 -0.51 -9.29
CA ARG A 243 -12.49 0.30 -8.32
C ARG A 243 -13.60 -0.50 -7.66
N VAL A 244 -14.33 -1.31 -8.43
CA VAL A 244 -15.38 -2.21 -7.90
C VAL A 244 -14.78 -3.28 -7.00
N ALA A 245 -13.66 -3.90 -7.42
CA ALA A 245 -12.99 -4.91 -6.60
C ALA A 245 -12.57 -4.34 -5.22
N VAL A 246 -12.03 -3.12 -5.19
CA VAL A 246 -11.68 -2.42 -3.95
C VAL A 246 -12.92 -1.97 -3.17
N GLY A 247 -13.92 -1.40 -3.85
CA GLY A 247 -15.14 -0.89 -3.22
C GLY A 247 -15.97 -1.96 -2.53
N ASN A 248 -15.96 -3.19 -3.05
CA ASN A 248 -16.62 -4.35 -2.46
C ASN A 248 -16.01 -4.79 -1.10
N LEU A 249 -14.80 -4.33 -0.78
CA LEU A 249 -14.16 -4.55 0.52
C LEU A 249 -14.53 -3.47 1.56
N LEU A 250 -15.16 -2.38 1.13
CA LEU A 250 -15.45 -1.21 1.95
C LEU A 250 -16.94 -1.16 2.36
N SER A 251 -17.19 -0.79 3.60
CA SER A 251 -18.54 -0.44 4.06
C SER A 251 -18.99 0.89 3.44
N ASN A 252 -20.30 1.03 3.23
CA ASN A 252 -20.89 2.30 2.82
C ASN A 252 -20.89 3.34 3.96
N SER A 253 -21.30 4.58 3.68
CA SER A 253 -21.34 5.69 4.65
C SER A 253 -22.20 5.43 5.90
N PHE A 254 -23.16 4.50 5.84
CA PHE A 254 -24.00 4.06 6.96
C PHE A 254 -23.42 2.85 7.71
N GLY A 255 -22.21 2.40 7.37
CA GLY A 255 -21.55 1.27 8.02
C GLY A 255 -22.18 -0.09 7.71
N VAL A 256 -22.95 -0.20 6.62
CA VAL A 256 -23.59 -1.46 6.23
C VAL A 256 -22.52 -2.41 5.68
N ASN A 257 -22.30 -3.52 6.39
CA ASN A 257 -21.35 -4.56 6.02
C ASN A 257 -22.00 -5.96 5.89
N GLN A 258 -23.27 -6.12 6.29
CA GLN A 258 -23.98 -7.40 6.28
C GLN A 258 -25.47 -7.27 5.85
N PRO A 259 -25.87 -7.93 4.75
CA PRO A 259 -25.03 -8.34 3.62
C PRO A 259 -24.23 -7.15 3.08
N ALA A 260 -22.99 -7.40 2.65
CA ALA A 260 -22.14 -6.40 2.02
C ALA A 260 -22.83 -5.84 0.76
N VAL A 261 -22.67 -4.53 0.53
CA VAL A 261 -23.13 -3.88 -0.69
C VAL A 261 -22.01 -3.88 -1.71
N SER A 262 -22.33 -4.25 -2.95
CA SER A 262 -21.43 -4.21 -4.08
C SER A 262 -21.42 -2.78 -4.62
N GLN A 263 -20.24 -2.16 -4.66
CA GLN A 263 -20.07 -0.75 -4.98
C GLN A 263 -18.66 -0.45 -5.52
N SER A 264 -18.51 0.63 -6.27
CA SER A 264 -17.19 1.18 -6.64
C SER A 264 -16.57 1.96 -5.47
N SER A 265 -15.24 1.90 -5.36
CA SER A 265 -14.47 2.74 -4.43
C SER A 265 -14.53 4.23 -4.78
N TRP A 266 -14.83 4.58 -6.04
CA TRP A 266 -15.07 5.97 -6.44
C TRP A 266 -16.56 6.34 -6.31
N PRO A 267 -16.93 7.35 -5.50
CA PRO A 267 -18.33 7.61 -5.16
C PRO A 267 -19.26 7.95 -6.32
N LEU A 268 -18.73 8.52 -7.41
CA LEU A 268 -19.51 9.02 -8.55
C LEU A 268 -19.54 8.07 -9.75
N ASP A 269 -18.94 6.88 -9.65
CA ASP A 269 -19.01 5.93 -10.75
C ASP A 269 -20.47 5.52 -11.03
N ALA A 270 -20.83 5.51 -12.31
CA ALA A 270 -22.05 4.89 -12.76
C ALA A 270 -21.89 3.35 -12.77
N GLN A 271 -22.98 2.62 -12.95
CA GLN A 271 -22.93 1.18 -13.15
C GLN A 271 -22.03 0.83 -14.37
N ILE A 272 -21.29 -0.27 -14.28
CA ILE A 272 -20.32 -0.66 -15.33
C ILE A 272 -20.96 -0.87 -16.72
N ASP A 273 -22.23 -1.22 -16.77
CA ASP A 273 -23.00 -1.43 -18.00
C ASP A 273 -23.71 -0.15 -18.50
N PHE A 274 -23.41 1.02 -17.93
CA PHE A 274 -24.14 2.27 -18.21
C PHE A 274 -24.29 2.59 -19.71
N LEU A 275 -23.23 2.37 -20.50
CA LEU A 275 -23.22 2.62 -21.94
C LEU A 275 -23.78 1.47 -22.79
N THR A 276 -23.80 0.25 -22.26
CA THR A 276 -24.17 -0.97 -23.01
C THR A 276 -25.56 -1.48 -22.68
N ARG A 277 -26.16 -1.01 -21.58
CA ARG A 277 -27.50 -1.39 -21.15
C ARG A 277 -28.57 -0.78 -22.06
N SER A 278 -29.65 -1.53 -22.22
CA SER A 278 -30.84 -1.14 -23.01
C SER A 278 -32.05 -0.77 -22.14
N GLY A 279 -31.85 -0.63 -20.83
CA GLY A 279 -32.91 -0.27 -19.88
C GLY A 279 -32.36 0.09 -18.50
N ALA A 280 -33.27 0.25 -17.53
CA ALA A 280 -32.96 0.55 -16.14
C ALA A 280 -31.93 -0.44 -15.53
N PRO A 281 -31.09 0.01 -14.58
CA PRO A 281 -30.03 -0.82 -14.01
C PRO A 281 -30.62 -2.10 -13.43
N ASN A 282 -29.98 -3.24 -13.71
CA ASN A 282 -30.57 -4.57 -13.60
C ASN A 282 -31.08 -4.89 -12.19
N VAL A 283 -32.38 -4.72 -11.99
CA VAL A 283 -33.05 -4.87 -10.71
C VAL A 283 -33.50 -6.34 -10.54
N GLY A 284 -32.53 -7.26 -10.47
CA GLY A 284 -32.76 -8.69 -10.20
C GLY A 284 -33.66 -9.41 -11.20
N VAL A 285 -33.16 -9.70 -12.41
CA VAL A 285 -33.84 -10.63 -13.32
C VAL A 285 -33.46 -12.07 -12.94
N GLY A 286 -34.45 -12.93 -12.66
CA GLY A 286 -34.25 -14.36 -12.40
C GLY A 286 -34.52 -14.85 -10.97
N GLY A 287 -35.14 -14.03 -10.10
CA GLY A 287 -35.51 -14.45 -8.74
C GLY A 287 -34.46 -14.18 -7.66
N ASP A 288 -33.33 -13.55 -8.00
CA ASP A 288 -32.39 -13.03 -6.99
C ASP A 288 -32.91 -11.72 -6.40
N VAL A 289 -33.53 -11.84 -5.24
CA VAL A 289 -34.07 -10.73 -4.45
C VAL A 289 -32.95 -9.78 -3.97
N GLN A 290 -31.69 -10.22 -3.91
CA GLN A 290 -30.55 -9.42 -3.42
C GLN A 290 -29.66 -8.85 -4.53
N ALA A 291 -30.08 -8.93 -5.80
CA ALA A 291 -29.28 -8.44 -6.92
C ALA A 291 -28.84 -6.98 -6.73
N ASN A 292 -29.73 -6.07 -6.32
CA ASN A 292 -29.41 -4.65 -6.14
C ASN A 292 -28.24 -4.37 -5.20
N ILE A 293 -28.03 -5.24 -4.20
CA ILE A 293 -26.95 -5.12 -3.23
C ILE A 293 -25.74 -5.98 -3.59
N ARG A 294 -25.85 -7.03 -4.42
CA ARG A 294 -24.73 -7.92 -4.77
C ARG A 294 -24.12 -7.70 -6.15
N SER A 295 -24.88 -7.14 -7.08
CA SER A 295 -24.46 -6.91 -8.48
C SER A 295 -24.27 -5.43 -8.83
N GLY A 296 -24.46 -4.52 -7.85
CA GLY A 296 -24.13 -3.11 -8.00
C GLY A 296 -22.62 -2.90 -8.24
N SER A 297 -22.27 -2.06 -9.21
CA SER A 297 -20.90 -1.60 -9.46
C SER A 297 -20.79 -0.07 -9.43
N ALA A 298 -21.92 0.63 -9.31
CA ALA A 298 -21.95 2.07 -9.13
C ALA A 298 -21.27 2.49 -7.81
N GLY A 299 -20.72 3.70 -7.79
CA GLY A 299 -20.28 4.36 -6.57
C GLY A 299 -21.45 4.68 -5.64
N GLU A 300 -21.17 4.85 -4.35
CA GLU A 300 -22.21 5.04 -3.35
C GLU A 300 -23.15 6.21 -3.69
N LEU A 301 -22.66 7.35 -4.20
CA LEU A 301 -23.51 8.51 -4.51
C LEU A 301 -24.45 8.26 -5.70
N GLN A 302 -24.21 7.24 -6.52
CA GLN A 302 -25.07 6.84 -7.63
C GLN A 302 -25.74 5.48 -7.42
N ASN A 303 -25.69 4.94 -6.20
CA ASN A 303 -26.12 3.58 -5.90
C ASN A 303 -27.58 3.28 -6.31
N ASN A 304 -27.86 1.99 -6.52
CA ASN A 304 -29.19 1.49 -6.85
C ASN A 304 -29.91 0.84 -5.66
N TYR A 305 -29.23 0.62 -4.54
CA TYR A 305 -29.78 -0.12 -3.40
C TYR A 305 -30.44 0.76 -2.33
N PHE A 306 -30.34 2.10 -2.39
CA PHE A 306 -30.95 2.97 -1.37
C PHE A 306 -32.44 3.22 -1.59
N MET A 307 -32.82 3.56 -2.82
CA MET A 307 -34.16 4.10 -3.12
C MET A 307 -35.06 3.14 -3.92
N ILE A 308 -34.49 2.34 -4.81
CA ILE A 308 -35.25 1.54 -5.77
C ILE A 308 -35.19 0.05 -5.44
N HIS A 309 -36.35 -0.59 -5.49
CA HIS A 309 -36.46 -2.04 -5.46
C HIS A 309 -37.32 -2.47 -6.64
N SER A 310 -36.94 -3.53 -7.32
CA SER A 310 -37.81 -4.26 -8.25
C SER A 310 -37.64 -5.75 -7.95
N GLY A 311 -38.74 -6.48 -8.00
CA GLY A 311 -38.81 -7.88 -7.61
C GLY A 311 -40.23 -8.25 -7.19
N VAL A 312 -40.47 -9.55 -7.02
CA VAL A 312 -41.75 -10.06 -6.53
C VAL A 312 -41.83 -9.81 -5.01
N ALA A 313 -42.97 -9.34 -4.52
CA ALA A 313 -43.18 -9.18 -3.08
C ALA A 313 -43.10 -10.55 -2.39
N HIS A 314 -42.26 -10.68 -1.36
CA HIS A 314 -42.16 -11.90 -0.56
C HIS A 314 -43.00 -11.77 0.72
N ASP A 315 -43.80 -12.78 1.02
CA ASP A 315 -44.66 -12.84 2.23
C ASP A 315 -43.86 -13.06 3.53
N THR A 316 -42.56 -13.36 3.46
CA THR A 316 -41.70 -13.59 4.64
C THR A 316 -40.78 -12.39 4.91
N PRO A 317 -40.97 -11.66 6.04
CA PRO A 317 -40.22 -10.42 6.33
C PRO A 317 -38.74 -10.60 6.70
N THR A 318 -38.24 -11.83 6.81
CA THR A 318 -37.08 -12.11 7.69
C THR A 318 -35.71 -12.27 7.03
N LEU A 319 -35.55 -12.34 5.70
CA LEU A 319 -34.23 -12.69 5.14
C LEU A 319 -33.72 -11.93 3.89
N SER A 320 -34.53 -11.13 3.19
CA SER A 320 -34.07 -10.46 1.96
C SER A 320 -34.46 -8.98 1.91
N LYS A 321 -33.75 -8.16 2.70
CA LYS A 321 -33.82 -6.70 2.58
C LYS A 321 -33.00 -6.26 1.37
N THR A 322 -33.69 -5.89 0.29
CA THR A 322 -33.09 -5.44 -0.99
C THR A 322 -32.60 -3.99 -0.94
N LEU A 323 -33.12 -3.23 0.03
CA LEU A 323 -32.76 -1.84 0.27
C LEU A 323 -31.80 -1.71 1.46
N LYS A 324 -30.80 -0.83 1.33
CA LYS A 324 -29.84 -0.49 2.39
C LYS A 324 -29.68 1.02 2.48
N ALA A 325 -29.57 1.53 3.71
CA ALA A 325 -29.26 2.94 3.93
C ALA A 325 -27.88 3.28 3.33
N ALA A 326 -27.80 4.40 2.60
CA ALA A 326 -26.58 4.94 2.01
C ALA A 326 -26.79 6.40 1.61
N ALA A 327 -25.70 7.08 1.30
CA ALA A 327 -25.76 8.36 0.62
C ALA A 327 -26.26 8.16 -0.81
N LEU A 328 -27.19 8.99 -1.28
CA LEU A 328 -27.61 9.02 -2.69
C LEU A 328 -27.64 10.47 -3.16
N TYR A 329 -26.82 10.80 -4.15
CA TYR A 329 -26.76 12.14 -4.75
C TYR A 329 -27.91 12.33 -5.76
N SER A 330 -28.06 11.40 -6.69
CA SER A 330 -29.09 11.45 -7.73
C SER A 330 -30.33 10.67 -7.30
N ARG A 331 -31.43 11.38 -7.02
CA ARG A 331 -32.73 10.73 -6.76
C ARG A 331 -33.16 9.93 -7.98
N LYS A 332 -33.42 8.63 -7.81
CA LYS A 332 -33.85 7.76 -8.91
C LYS A 332 -35.23 8.17 -9.41
N HIS A 333 -35.39 8.12 -10.73
CA HIS A 333 -36.56 8.67 -11.40
C HIS A 333 -37.74 7.69 -11.39
N CYS A 334 -38.80 7.94 -10.63
CA CYS A 334 -39.92 6.97 -10.51
C CYS A 334 -41.16 7.29 -11.37
N LEU A 335 -41.07 8.26 -12.29
CA LEU A 335 -42.21 8.70 -13.10
C LEU A 335 -41.86 8.59 -14.59
N GLY A 336 -42.67 7.90 -15.39
CA GLY A 336 -42.36 7.69 -16.82
C GLY A 336 -42.68 8.89 -17.73
N THR A 337 -43.11 10.03 -17.19
CA THR A 337 -43.52 11.15 -18.04
C THR A 337 -42.30 11.92 -18.55
N PRO A 338 -42.21 12.26 -19.84
CA PRO A 338 -41.10 13.08 -20.35
C PRO A 338 -40.95 14.44 -19.66
N LYS A 339 -42.02 14.92 -19.00
CA LYS A 339 -42.02 16.18 -18.25
C LYS A 339 -41.43 16.07 -16.85
N SER A 340 -41.00 14.89 -16.38
CA SER A 340 -40.56 14.71 -14.99
C SER A 340 -39.05 14.76 -14.77
N VAL A 341 -38.25 14.71 -15.84
CA VAL A 341 -36.78 14.83 -15.76
C VAL A 341 -36.32 16.21 -15.30
N VAL A 342 -37.12 17.24 -15.51
CA VAL A 342 -36.84 18.62 -15.12
C VAL A 342 -38.10 19.24 -14.51
N ALA A 343 -37.93 20.20 -13.58
CA ALA A 343 -39.04 20.99 -13.08
C ALA A 343 -39.76 21.73 -14.23
N PRO A 344 -41.06 22.07 -14.10
CA PRO A 344 -41.81 22.79 -15.15
C PRO A 344 -41.19 24.12 -15.60
N THR A 345 -40.31 24.72 -14.77
CA THR A 345 -39.61 25.98 -15.04
C THR A 345 -38.11 25.78 -15.33
N GLY A 346 -37.64 24.55 -15.47
CA GLY A 346 -36.23 24.26 -15.73
C GLY A 346 -35.88 24.21 -17.22
N PRO A 347 -34.61 23.95 -17.56
CA PRO A 347 -34.14 23.94 -18.94
C PRO A 347 -34.76 22.80 -19.76
N PHE A 348 -34.97 23.05 -21.05
CA PHE A 348 -35.37 22.02 -22.01
C PHE A 348 -34.20 21.07 -22.27
N ILE A 349 -34.43 19.75 -22.12
CA ILE A 349 -33.43 18.72 -22.42
C ILE A 349 -33.89 17.97 -23.67
N ASN A 350 -33.17 18.18 -24.77
CA ASN A 350 -33.46 17.55 -26.07
C ASN A 350 -33.31 16.02 -26.00
N GLU A 351 -32.30 15.55 -25.26
CA GLU A 351 -31.85 14.16 -25.20
C GLU A 351 -32.81 13.25 -24.44
N THR A 352 -33.60 13.80 -23.51
CA THR A 352 -34.60 13.05 -22.70
C THR A 352 -36.03 13.24 -23.20
N GLY A 353 -36.21 13.92 -24.34
CA GLY A 353 -37.51 14.17 -24.94
C GLY A 353 -38.42 15.06 -24.09
N SER A 354 -37.87 15.97 -23.29
CA SER A 354 -38.65 16.90 -22.46
C SER A 354 -39.65 17.66 -23.34
N VAL A 355 -40.94 17.31 -23.32
CA VAL A 355 -41.92 17.90 -24.26
C VAL A 355 -42.21 19.36 -23.89
N GLU A 356 -42.29 20.27 -24.88
CA GLU A 356 -42.67 21.67 -24.68
C GLU A 356 -43.96 21.84 -23.85
N LEU A 357 -44.07 22.97 -23.15
CA LEU A 357 -45.23 23.34 -22.33
C LEU A 357 -46.49 23.51 -23.21
N GLY A 358 -47.22 22.41 -23.43
CA GLY A 358 -48.49 22.39 -24.17
C GLY A 358 -49.32 21.13 -23.91
N LEU A 359 -50.59 21.19 -24.34
CA LEU A 359 -51.68 20.19 -24.18
C LEU A 359 -51.46 18.88 -24.96
N VAL A 360 -50.22 18.42 -25.13
CA VAL A 360 -49.97 17.12 -25.78
C VAL A 360 -50.30 16.00 -24.78
N PRO A 361 -51.26 15.11 -25.08
CA PRO A 361 -51.58 13.96 -24.22
C PRO A 361 -50.37 13.03 -24.05
N PHE A 362 -50.30 12.34 -22.91
CA PHE A 362 -49.26 11.34 -22.68
C PHE A 362 -49.29 10.26 -23.78
N ASN A 363 -48.16 10.05 -24.45
CA ASN A 363 -47.98 9.01 -25.45
C ASN A 363 -47.00 7.95 -24.89
N PRO A 364 -47.41 6.67 -24.75
CA PRO A 364 -46.53 5.59 -24.30
C PRO A 364 -45.25 5.42 -25.12
N GLY A 365 -45.27 5.80 -26.41
CA GLY A 365 -44.11 5.70 -27.30
C GLY A 365 -43.00 6.74 -27.03
N VAL A 366 -43.25 7.73 -26.17
CA VAL A 366 -42.24 8.69 -25.69
C VAL A 366 -41.97 8.54 -24.20
N GLN A 367 -42.48 7.49 -23.55
CA GLN A 367 -42.26 7.25 -22.13
C GLN A 367 -40.77 7.10 -21.83
N ILE A 368 -40.29 7.80 -20.80
CA ILE A 368 -38.92 7.62 -20.31
C ILE A 368 -38.85 6.41 -19.37
N ASP A 369 -37.72 5.73 -19.39
CA ASP A 369 -37.48 4.61 -18.48
C ASP A 369 -37.48 5.09 -17.02
N VAL A 370 -38.20 4.35 -16.17
CA VAL A 370 -38.21 4.57 -14.73
C VAL A 370 -37.02 3.88 -14.07
N PHE A 371 -36.68 4.33 -12.86
CA PHE A 371 -35.56 3.90 -12.04
C PHE A 371 -34.15 4.27 -12.56
N GLY A 372 -34.08 5.11 -13.61
CA GLY A 372 -32.85 5.77 -14.06
C GLY A 372 -32.48 7.01 -13.24
N GLY A 373 -31.56 7.81 -13.78
CA GLY A 373 -31.10 9.07 -13.18
C GLY A 373 -29.64 9.08 -12.69
N GLU A 374 -28.89 8.02 -12.98
CA GLU A 374 -27.43 8.00 -12.82
C GLU A 374 -26.73 8.69 -14.00
N ALA A 375 -25.49 9.14 -13.81
CA ALA A 375 -24.75 9.89 -14.81
C ALA A 375 -23.31 9.38 -14.88
N LEU A 376 -22.82 9.10 -16.09
CA LEU A 376 -21.43 8.69 -16.26
C LEU A 376 -20.50 9.82 -15.82
N TRP A 377 -19.53 9.46 -14.97
CA TRP A 377 -18.52 10.41 -14.54
C TRP A 377 -17.45 10.55 -15.65
N GLU A 378 -17.60 11.58 -16.49
CA GLU A 378 -16.70 11.88 -17.62
C GLU A 378 -15.81 13.11 -17.37
N ALA A 379 -15.81 13.64 -16.15
CA ALA A 379 -15.06 14.85 -15.82
C ALA A 379 -13.55 14.71 -16.04
N GLY A 380 -13.02 13.48 -15.90
CA GLY A 380 -11.62 13.18 -16.23
C GLY A 380 -11.34 13.26 -17.73
N ASP A 381 -12.18 12.64 -18.56
CA ASP A 381 -12.01 12.59 -20.01
C ASP A 381 -12.26 13.96 -20.68
N GLN A 382 -13.14 14.76 -20.07
CA GLN A 382 -13.48 16.12 -20.53
C GLN A 382 -12.62 17.21 -19.88
N ALA A 383 -11.62 16.87 -19.06
CA ALA A 383 -10.74 17.85 -18.44
C ALA A 383 -9.76 18.45 -19.46
N GLY A 384 -9.57 19.76 -19.40
CA GLY A 384 -8.65 20.46 -20.29
C GLY A 384 -8.42 21.91 -19.91
N ILE A 385 -7.46 22.53 -20.59
CA ILE A 385 -7.08 23.93 -20.41
C ILE A 385 -7.42 24.73 -21.67
N ILE A 386 -7.74 26.02 -21.49
CA ILE A 386 -7.89 26.93 -22.62
C ILE A 386 -6.52 27.53 -22.93
N THR A 387 -5.94 27.16 -24.06
CA THR A 387 -4.68 27.73 -24.52
C THR A 387 -4.95 28.86 -25.52
N THR A 388 -4.30 30.00 -25.31
CA THR A 388 -4.23 31.08 -26.30
C THR A 388 -2.85 31.03 -26.92
N ARG A 389 -2.77 30.79 -28.24
CA ARG A 389 -1.50 30.71 -28.95
C ARG A 389 -1.15 32.11 -29.46
N VAL A 390 0.04 32.60 -29.13
CA VAL A 390 0.58 33.80 -29.78
C VAL A 390 1.25 33.34 -31.07
N SER A 391 0.65 33.70 -32.21
CA SER A 391 1.32 33.48 -33.50
C SER A 391 2.47 34.47 -33.62
N LEU A 392 3.72 33.97 -33.54
CA LEU A 392 4.94 34.78 -33.74
C LEU A 392 5.18 35.12 -35.23
N ALA A 393 4.23 34.80 -36.12
CA ALA A 393 4.49 34.82 -37.55
C ALA A 393 4.41 36.20 -38.22
N ASP A 394 3.68 37.20 -37.71
CA ASP A 394 3.60 38.49 -38.41
C ASP A 394 3.35 39.69 -37.47
N SER A 395 4.36 40.56 -37.35
CA SER A 395 4.29 41.94 -36.86
C SER A 395 4.13 42.18 -35.33
N PRO A 396 4.96 43.05 -34.71
CA PRO A 396 4.91 43.40 -33.28
C PRO A 396 3.79 44.40 -32.95
N THR A 397 2.64 44.31 -33.63
CA THR A 397 1.44 45.07 -33.28
C THR A 397 0.56 44.23 -32.36
N ARG A 398 0.15 44.85 -31.25
CA ARG A 398 -0.41 44.30 -30.01
C ARG A 398 -1.72 43.47 -30.10
N ASN A 399 -2.13 43.02 -31.29
CA ASN A 399 -3.47 42.47 -31.58
C ASN A 399 -3.49 41.01 -32.10
N ASN A 400 -2.37 40.27 -32.09
CA ASN A 400 -2.33 38.87 -32.56
C ASN A 400 -2.53 37.85 -31.43
N LEU A 401 -3.66 37.92 -30.72
CA LEU A 401 -4.11 36.77 -29.91
C LEU A 401 -4.89 35.84 -30.85
N SER A 402 -4.51 34.56 -30.93
CA SER A 402 -5.35 33.55 -31.59
C SER A 402 -6.64 33.35 -30.79
N ASP A 403 -7.68 32.83 -31.44
CA ASP A 403 -8.87 32.36 -30.74
C ASP A 403 -8.48 31.33 -29.65
N PRO A 404 -9.08 31.41 -28.47
CA PRO A 404 -8.85 30.44 -27.40
C PRO A 404 -9.26 29.04 -27.86
N ALA A 405 -8.34 28.07 -27.79
CA ALA A 405 -8.61 26.68 -28.12
C ALA A 405 -8.63 25.83 -26.85
N PHE A 406 -9.60 24.94 -26.73
CA PHE A 406 -9.63 23.94 -25.67
C PHE A 406 -8.67 22.81 -25.98
N GLU A 407 -7.73 22.55 -25.09
CA GLU A 407 -6.78 21.44 -25.17
C GLU A 407 -7.12 20.45 -24.05
N ALA A 408 -7.52 19.23 -24.43
CA ALA A 408 -7.80 18.17 -23.47
C ALA A 408 -6.51 17.78 -22.74
N THR A 409 -6.50 17.94 -21.42
CA THR A 409 -5.39 17.64 -20.53
C THR A 409 -5.93 16.86 -19.35
N ALA A 410 -6.46 15.67 -19.63
CA ALA A 410 -6.94 14.75 -18.62
C ALA A 410 -5.79 14.42 -17.65
N SER A 411 -6.02 14.61 -16.35
CA SER A 411 -5.10 14.18 -15.32
C SER A 411 -5.39 12.73 -14.97
N SER A 412 -4.39 11.87 -15.08
CA SER A 412 -4.49 10.52 -14.52
C SER A 412 -4.58 10.58 -13.00
N PRO A 413 -5.22 9.57 -12.39
CA PRO A 413 -5.35 9.46 -10.96
C PRO A 413 -4.03 9.43 -10.17
N TRP A 414 -4.17 9.54 -8.85
CA TRP A 414 -3.07 9.39 -7.92
C TRP A 414 -2.46 7.99 -7.97
N TYR A 415 -1.17 7.87 -7.66
CA TYR A 415 -0.45 6.59 -7.63
C TYR A 415 -1.17 5.54 -6.76
N ASN A 416 -1.21 4.30 -7.23
CA ASN A 416 -1.76 3.17 -6.47
C ASN A 416 -0.81 2.74 -5.35
N ASP A 417 0.49 2.70 -5.66
CA ASP A 417 1.55 2.25 -4.76
C ASP A 417 2.44 3.42 -4.32
N TYR A 418 2.91 3.37 -3.07
CA TYR A 418 3.76 4.43 -2.53
C TYR A 418 5.16 4.45 -3.14
N GLU A 419 5.66 3.30 -3.59
CA GLU A 419 7.00 3.19 -4.17
C GLU A 419 7.16 4.08 -5.41
N THR A 420 6.23 3.97 -6.36
CA THR A 420 6.19 4.81 -7.57
C THR A 420 6.03 6.30 -7.24
N TYR A 421 5.20 6.64 -6.25
CA TYR A 421 5.08 8.01 -5.76
C TYR A 421 6.40 8.55 -5.16
N ASN A 422 7.15 7.69 -4.48
CA ASN A 422 8.35 8.06 -3.75
C ASN A 422 9.59 8.18 -4.64
N GLU A 423 9.61 7.63 -5.85
CA GLU A 423 10.79 7.62 -6.74
C GLU A 423 11.44 9.00 -6.88
N ASP A 424 10.68 10.04 -7.22
CA ASP A 424 11.21 11.40 -7.36
C ASP A 424 11.67 11.99 -6.01
N LEU A 425 10.95 11.68 -4.94
CA LEU A 425 11.26 12.17 -3.59
C LEU A 425 12.54 11.53 -3.07
N LEU A 426 12.78 10.26 -3.40
CA LEU A 426 14.01 9.55 -3.08
C LEU A 426 15.22 10.13 -3.78
N LEU A 427 15.08 10.68 -5.00
CA LEU A 427 16.21 11.31 -5.70
C LEU A 427 16.73 12.54 -4.96
N LEU A 428 15.82 13.32 -4.37
CA LEU A 428 16.11 14.54 -3.60
C LEU A 428 16.50 14.23 -2.14
N ALA A 429 15.81 13.30 -1.49
CA ALA A 429 15.83 13.07 -0.05
C ALA A 429 16.38 11.68 0.34
N ARG A 430 17.52 11.28 -0.24
CA ARG A 430 18.08 9.92 -0.16
C ARG A 430 18.27 9.37 1.26
N GLY A 431 18.59 10.23 2.23
CA GLY A 431 18.84 9.85 3.63
C GLY A 431 17.77 10.30 4.63
N PHE A 432 16.55 10.54 4.16
CA PHE A 432 15.45 11.02 5.00
C PHE A 432 14.55 9.84 5.37
N SER A 433 13.84 9.97 6.49
CA SER A 433 12.84 8.99 6.94
C SER A 433 11.45 9.62 6.94
N ILE A 434 10.44 8.79 6.75
CA ILE A 434 9.05 9.15 6.96
C ILE A 434 8.88 9.53 8.44
N VAL A 435 8.08 10.57 8.67
CA VAL A 435 7.71 11.06 10.00
C VAL A 435 6.27 10.64 10.27
N PRO A 436 5.96 10.04 11.44
CA PRO A 436 4.60 9.76 11.85
C PRO A 436 3.70 10.99 11.89
N GLU A 437 2.42 10.78 11.60
CA GLU A 437 1.43 11.84 11.57
C GLU A 437 0.44 11.72 12.73
N PHE A 438 0.05 12.87 13.27
CA PHE A 438 -1.08 12.99 14.18
C PHE A 438 -2.28 13.56 13.43
N ARG A 439 -3.33 12.76 13.25
CA ARG A 439 -4.57 13.19 12.56
C ARG A 439 -5.70 13.32 13.57
N ILE A 440 -6.06 14.57 13.89
CA ILE A 440 -7.10 14.85 14.87
C ILE A 440 -8.47 14.26 14.47
N SER A 441 -8.75 14.13 13.17
CA SER A 441 -10.02 13.57 12.67
C SER A 441 -10.26 12.14 13.14
N GLU A 442 -9.21 11.31 13.20
CA GLU A 442 -9.30 9.91 13.61
C GLU A 442 -9.39 9.75 15.13
N HIS A 443 -9.22 10.83 15.89
CA HIS A 443 -9.05 10.78 17.33
C HIS A 443 -9.99 11.69 18.12
N ILE A 444 -10.68 12.62 17.44
CA ILE A 444 -11.53 13.61 18.11
C ILE A 444 -12.68 12.96 18.87
N GLU A 445 -13.32 11.92 18.30
CA GLU A 445 -14.42 11.19 18.96
C GLU A 445 -13.95 10.57 20.28
N ASP A 446 -12.77 9.95 20.29
CA ASP A 446 -12.18 9.39 21.50
C ASP A 446 -11.80 10.47 22.52
N TYR A 447 -11.21 11.57 22.07
CA TYR A 447 -10.78 12.65 22.97
C TYR A 447 -11.96 13.38 23.60
N VAL A 448 -13.07 13.52 22.88
CA VAL A 448 -14.31 14.08 23.41
C VAL A 448 -14.96 13.11 24.40
N THR A 449 -14.94 11.81 24.12
CA THR A 449 -15.60 10.80 24.96
C THR A 449 -14.80 10.44 26.23
N TYR A 450 -13.49 10.27 26.09
CA TYR A 450 -12.62 9.73 27.14
C TYR A 450 -11.61 10.76 27.70
N GLY A 451 -11.51 11.95 27.08
CA GLY A 451 -10.50 12.95 27.42
C GLY A 451 -9.13 12.66 26.80
N ILE A 452 -8.22 13.64 26.90
CA ILE A 452 -6.88 13.59 26.28
C ILE A 452 -5.94 12.62 27.01
N SER A 453 -6.15 12.41 28.31
CA SER A 453 -5.24 11.65 29.19
C SER A 453 -5.64 10.18 29.38
N SER A 454 -6.40 9.60 28.45
CA SER A 454 -6.82 8.20 28.55
C SER A 454 -5.61 7.27 28.42
N LYS A 455 -5.30 6.51 29.48
CA LYS A 455 -4.18 5.56 29.51
C LYS A 455 -4.31 4.42 28.50
N ASN A 456 -5.53 4.15 28.02
CA ASN A 456 -5.80 3.06 27.09
C ASN A 456 -5.61 3.49 25.63
N LYS A 457 -5.38 4.78 25.35
CA LYS A 457 -5.16 5.27 24.00
C LYS A 457 -3.68 5.24 23.64
N THR A 458 -3.26 4.18 22.95
CA THR A 458 -1.87 3.96 22.53
C THR A 458 -1.62 4.24 21.05
N ASN A 459 -2.67 4.44 20.25
CA ASN A 459 -2.64 4.64 18.80
C ASN A 459 -2.70 6.13 18.37
N THR A 460 -2.01 7.03 19.07
CA THR A 460 -2.02 8.48 18.79
C THR A 460 -1.34 8.86 17.49
N PHE A 461 -0.31 8.13 17.06
CA PHE A 461 0.41 8.41 15.82
C PHE A 461 0.26 7.25 14.85
N GLU A 462 0.24 7.56 13.57
CA GLU A 462 0.07 6.55 12.52
C GLU A 462 0.85 6.92 11.26
N ILE A 463 1.03 5.93 10.39
CA ILE A 463 1.46 6.13 9.01
C ILE A 463 0.20 5.99 8.12
N PRO A 464 -0.36 7.09 7.59
CA PRO A 464 -1.63 7.05 6.88
C PRO A 464 -1.64 6.08 5.70
N GLU A 465 -2.79 5.44 5.47
CA GLU A 465 -3.04 4.42 4.43
C GLU A 465 -2.22 3.13 4.60
N THR A 466 -1.73 2.86 5.81
CA THR A 466 -1.09 1.59 6.21
C THR A 466 -1.75 1.04 7.48
N THR A 467 -1.36 -0.16 7.91
CA THR A 467 -1.79 -0.73 9.20
C THR A 467 -0.87 -0.36 10.36
N ILE A 468 0.05 0.58 10.17
CA ILE A 468 1.11 0.89 11.13
C ILE A 468 0.71 2.08 11.98
N ASP A 469 0.54 1.83 13.28
CA ASP A 469 0.26 2.84 14.29
C ASP A 469 1.15 2.70 15.52
N SER A 470 1.06 3.69 16.41
CA SER A 470 1.83 3.78 17.64
C SER A 470 1.40 2.82 18.74
N SER A 471 0.37 2.00 18.52
CA SER A 471 0.02 0.92 19.44
C SER A 471 1.02 -0.25 19.33
N ASN A 472 1.72 -0.37 18.20
CA ASN A 472 2.77 -1.36 18.01
C ASN A 472 4.03 -1.01 18.83
N GLU A 473 4.59 -1.98 19.55
CA GLU A 473 5.75 -1.80 20.42
C GLU A 473 6.99 -1.26 19.67
N SER A 474 7.20 -1.69 18.43
CA SER A 474 8.35 -1.27 17.62
C SER A 474 8.16 0.10 16.94
N PHE A 475 6.97 0.70 16.99
CA PHE A 475 6.65 1.90 16.21
C PHE A 475 7.57 3.08 16.53
N TYR A 476 7.72 3.40 17.82
CA TYR A 476 8.57 4.51 18.23
C TYR A 476 10.03 4.26 17.92
N VAL A 477 10.49 3.00 18.03
CA VAL A 477 11.85 2.61 17.68
C VAL A 477 12.11 2.79 16.19
N ASP A 478 11.11 2.52 15.35
CA ASP A 478 11.27 2.49 13.89
C ASP A 478 11.07 3.86 13.23
N TYR A 479 10.16 4.70 13.75
CA TYR A 479 9.74 5.93 13.09
C TYR A 479 9.97 7.22 13.89
N SER A 480 10.21 7.14 15.20
CA SER A 480 10.30 8.33 16.07
C SER A 480 11.65 8.49 16.75
N ASN A 481 12.35 7.39 17.05
CA ASN A 481 13.57 7.45 17.84
C ASN A 481 14.70 8.11 17.06
N SER A 482 15.27 9.16 17.66
CA SER A 482 16.54 9.75 17.25
C SER A 482 17.72 9.01 17.88
N GLU A 483 18.89 9.22 17.32
CA GLU A 483 20.17 8.80 17.90
C GLU A 483 20.52 9.63 19.14
N PHE A 484 21.31 9.05 20.05
CA PHE A 484 21.92 9.79 21.13
C PHE A 484 23.06 10.69 20.63
N LEU A 485 23.30 11.77 21.36
CA LEU A 485 24.38 12.73 21.07
C LEU A 485 25.72 12.22 21.63
N HIS A 486 26.40 11.35 20.90
CA HIS A 486 27.55 10.60 21.43
C HIS A 486 28.83 11.44 21.53
N ASP A 487 29.20 12.15 20.47
CA ASP A 487 30.54 12.74 20.33
C ASP A 487 30.67 14.18 20.85
N PHE A 488 29.56 14.86 21.15
CA PHE A 488 29.59 16.24 21.66
C PHE A 488 30.40 16.37 22.96
N LEU A 489 30.30 15.39 23.87
CA LEU A 489 31.07 15.38 25.11
C LEU A 489 32.56 15.10 24.87
N LYS A 490 32.89 14.26 23.88
CA LYS A 490 34.27 13.95 23.49
C LYS A 490 34.95 15.21 22.93
N ILE A 491 34.30 15.88 21.98
CA ILE A 491 34.80 17.14 21.38
C ILE A 491 35.04 18.21 22.45
N ARG A 492 34.12 18.36 23.41
CA ARG A 492 34.32 19.29 24.54
C ARG A 492 35.57 18.95 25.37
N LYS A 493 35.76 17.67 25.72
CA LYS A 493 36.91 17.22 26.51
C LYS A 493 38.24 17.37 25.77
N GLU A 494 38.25 17.12 24.46
CA GLU A 494 39.47 17.18 23.66
C GLU A 494 39.88 18.61 23.28
N SER A 495 38.90 19.45 22.92
CA SER A 495 39.15 20.85 22.57
C SER A 495 39.35 21.77 23.79
N LEU A 496 38.87 21.36 24.97
CA LEU A 496 38.79 22.19 26.18
C LEU A 496 38.00 23.50 25.99
N LEU A 497 37.19 23.58 24.94
CA LEU A 497 36.29 24.70 24.67
C LEU A 497 34.91 24.42 25.24
N ASP A 498 34.27 25.46 25.77
CA ASP A 498 32.86 25.38 26.17
C ASP A 498 31.93 25.61 24.97
N ALA A 499 30.76 24.97 25.03
CA ALA A 499 29.73 25.13 24.01
C ALA A 499 29.15 26.55 24.04
N LYS A 500 29.39 27.32 22.97
CA LYS A 500 28.86 28.68 22.82
C LYS A 500 27.49 28.72 22.16
N GLU A 501 27.25 27.85 21.17
CA GLU A 501 26.03 27.81 20.37
C GLU A 501 25.60 26.37 20.09
N ILE A 502 24.30 26.09 20.17
CA ILE A 502 23.68 24.82 19.80
C ILE A 502 22.72 25.09 18.65
N ARG A 503 22.93 24.40 17.52
CA ARG A 503 22.11 24.57 16.31
C ARG A 503 21.39 23.27 15.98
N LEU A 504 20.06 23.31 15.93
CA LEU A 504 19.23 22.23 15.42
C LEU A 504 18.79 22.57 13.99
N VAL A 505 18.98 21.64 13.06
CA VAL A 505 18.58 21.79 11.66
C VAL A 505 17.62 20.67 11.30
N CYS A 506 16.37 21.01 10.99
CA CYS A 506 15.39 20.09 10.43
C CYS A 506 15.31 20.34 8.92
N SER A 507 15.65 19.32 8.13
CA SER A 507 15.47 19.33 6.67
C SER A 507 14.35 18.36 6.33
N ALA A 508 13.37 18.81 5.56
CA ALA A 508 12.24 17.99 5.13
C ALA A 508 12.02 18.15 3.63
N ALA A 509 11.63 17.06 2.97
CA ALA A 509 11.14 17.06 1.60
C ALA A 509 9.62 16.84 1.64
N ILE A 510 8.87 17.73 1.03
CA ILE A 510 7.41 17.70 1.04
C ILE A 510 6.93 17.52 -0.38
N ARG A 511 6.12 16.48 -0.59
CA ARG A 511 5.34 16.26 -1.80
C ARG A 511 3.90 16.00 -1.35
N LEU A 512 2.93 16.57 -2.07
CA LEU A 512 1.52 16.39 -1.76
C LEU A 512 1.17 14.91 -1.87
N ASN A 513 0.50 14.32 -0.87
CA ASN A 513 -0.11 12.99 -0.95
C ASN A 513 -1.57 13.14 -0.45
N PRO A 514 -2.58 13.13 -1.34
CA PRO A 514 -3.97 13.30 -0.96
C PRO A 514 -4.44 12.11 -0.13
N TYR A 515 -5.22 12.39 0.92
CA TYR A 515 -5.90 11.37 1.72
C TYR A 515 -7.34 11.19 1.28
N LYS A 516 -7.96 10.09 1.71
CA LYS A 516 -9.40 9.91 1.58
C LYS A 516 -10.13 11.13 2.14
N GLY A 517 -11.03 11.71 1.35
CA GLY A 517 -11.74 12.95 1.69
C GLY A 517 -11.14 14.22 1.08
N PHE A 518 -10.02 14.12 0.36
CA PHE A 518 -9.47 15.22 -0.45
C PHE A 518 -10.44 15.63 -1.57
N TYR A 519 -11.06 14.64 -2.22
CA TYR A 519 -12.01 14.91 -3.30
C TYR A 519 -13.40 15.29 -2.75
N PRO A 520 -14.08 16.30 -3.34
CA PRO A 520 -15.40 16.74 -2.86
C PRO A 520 -16.47 15.63 -2.77
N ALA A 521 -16.45 14.68 -3.70
CA ALA A 521 -17.37 13.55 -3.69
C ALA A 521 -17.17 12.64 -2.46
N GLN A 522 -15.91 12.37 -2.11
CA GLN A 522 -15.58 11.59 -0.90
C GLN A 522 -15.89 12.38 0.37
N ARG A 523 -15.59 13.69 0.36
CA ARG A 523 -15.94 14.58 1.48
C ARG A 523 -17.44 14.60 1.75
N THR A 524 -18.27 14.47 0.70
CA THR A 524 -19.72 14.35 0.83
C THR A 524 -20.10 13.06 1.56
N LEU A 525 -19.47 11.93 1.22
CA LEU A 525 -19.67 10.67 1.96
C LEU A 525 -19.20 10.74 3.40
N ASP A 526 -18.08 11.41 3.69
CA ASP A 526 -17.60 11.60 5.06
C ASP A 526 -18.63 12.36 5.91
N LEU A 527 -19.24 13.41 5.35
CA LEU A 527 -20.32 14.14 6.02
C LEU A 527 -21.55 13.26 6.27
N VAL A 528 -21.93 12.41 5.30
CA VAL A 528 -23.03 11.46 5.50
C VAL A 528 -22.67 10.41 6.55
N SER A 529 -21.41 9.99 6.63
CA SER A 529 -20.95 9.06 7.66
C SER A 529 -20.97 9.68 9.05
N GLN A 530 -20.57 10.93 9.18
CA GLN A 530 -20.70 11.67 10.44
C GLN A 530 -22.17 11.86 10.84
N PHE A 531 -23.04 12.17 9.86
CA PHE A 531 -24.47 12.24 10.08
C PHE A 531 -25.07 10.90 10.52
N SER A 532 -24.70 9.79 9.85
CA SER A 532 -25.19 8.45 10.18
C SER A 532 -24.71 7.99 11.56
N ARG A 533 -23.48 8.33 11.97
CA ARG A 533 -22.98 8.07 13.34
C ARG A 533 -23.75 8.87 14.39
N SER A 534 -24.03 10.15 14.14
CA SER A 534 -24.69 11.02 15.11
C SER A 534 -26.20 10.77 15.24
N TYR A 535 -26.89 10.49 14.14
CA TYR A 535 -28.36 10.38 14.10
C TYR A 535 -28.84 8.95 13.82
N GLY A 536 -27.95 8.01 13.50
CA GLY A 536 -28.29 6.64 13.11
C GLY A 536 -29.14 5.89 14.11
N ALA A 537 -28.84 6.05 15.41
CA ALA A 537 -29.61 5.42 16.49
C ALA A 537 -31.05 5.97 16.61
N GLY A 538 -31.32 7.15 16.05
CA GLY A 538 -32.65 7.75 15.99
C GLY A 538 -33.51 7.26 14.82
N PHE A 539 -32.93 6.52 13.87
CA PHE A 539 -33.70 5.93 12.78
C PHE A 539 -34.32 4.60 13.22
N ASP A 540 -35.63 4.60 13.44
CA ASP A 540 -36.41 3.38 13.57
C ASP A 540 -37.28 3.19 12.32
N ALA A 541 -37.30 1.99 11.78
CA ALA A 541 -38.09 1.63 10.61
C ALA A 541 -38.94 0.41 10.98
N SER A 542 -40.18 0.66 11.39
CA SER A 542 -41.14 -0.41 11.62
C SER A 542 -41.77 -0.85 10.29
N ILE A 543 -41.59 -2.13 9.95
CA ILE A 543 -42.35 -2.75 8.86
C ILE A 543 -43.64 -3.25 9.49
N GLN A 544 -44.76 -2.56 9.27
CA GLN A 544 -46.05 -3.08 9.68
C GLN A 544 -46.42 -4.29 8.79
N PRO A 545 -46.72 -5.47 9.37
CA PRO A 545 -47.31 -6.56 8.60
C PRO A 545 -48.66 -6.08 8.07
N ASN A 546 -48.84 -6.09 6.75
CA ASN A 546 -50.07 -5.63 6.11
C ASN A 546 -51.27 -6.48 6.57
N SER A 547 -52.31 -5.82 7.09
CA SER A 547 -53.67 -6.32 6.94
C SER A 547 -54.17 -5.89 5.55
N VAL A 548 -54.90 -6.80 4.92
CA VAL A 548 -55.42 -6.68 3.55
C VAL A 548 -56.25 -5.38 3.44
N ASN A 549 -55.82 -4.45 2.57
CA ASN A 549 -56.59 -3.32 2.00
C ASN A 549 -56.43 -1.87 2.48
N THR A 550 -55.32 -1.40 3.08
CA THR A 550 -55.04 0.06 3.05
C THR A 550 -53.56 0.40 3.23
N LYS A 551 -52.95 1.04 2.22
CA LYS A 551 -51.58 1.57 2.30
C LYS A 551 -51.59 2.92 3.04
N LYS A 552 -51.10 2.95 4.27
CA LYS A 552 -50.60 4.17 4.91
C LYS A 552 -49.16 3.95 5.32
N TYR A 553 -48.27 4.74 4.75
CA TYR A 553 -46.92 4.96 5.26
C TYR A 553 -47.00 6.21 6.13
N THR A 554 -46.89 6.06 7.45
CA THR A 554 -46.57 7.18 8.34
C THR A 554 -45.07 7.10 8.61
N GLY A 555 -44.40 8.22 8.34
CA GLY A 555 -42.94 8.36 8.42
C GLY A 555 -42.40 8.54 9.82
#